data_AF-A0A9D3VQ38-F1
#
_entry.id   AF-A0A9D3VQ38-F1
#
_cell.length_a   1.000
_cell.length_b   1.000
_cell.length_c   1.000
_cell.angle_alpha   90.00
_cell.angle_beta   90.00
_cell.angle_gamma   90.00
#
_symmetry.space_group_name_H-M   'P 1'
#
loop_
_entity.id
_entity.type
_entity.pdbx_description
1 polymer ?
#
loop_
_entity_poly.entity_id
_entity_poly.type
_entity_poly.pdbx_seq_one_letter_code
_entity_poly.pdbx_strand_id
1 'polypeptide(L)'
;MGEADESGIGMERALMDARDMGLGVGEIQNSSLTLKERKKRDRAMLKEKRREFSKYDERIFNLSLSDSDISNKMRVILREANNTWTIGKKVGFSVHGDEEEVIEEIMRAEIK
;
A
#
# COMPACT_ATOMS: atom_id res chain seq x y z
N MET A 1 -23.31 23.77 40.74
CA MET A 1 -21.88 23.66 41.09
C MET A 1 -21.36 22.47 40.30
N GLY A 2 -20.53 22.72 39.29
CA GLY A 2 -20.03 21.68 38.40
C GLY A 2 -18.81 20.99 39.00
N GLU A 3 -18.86 19.65 39.07
CA GLU A 3 -17.70 18.82 39.35
C GLU A 3 -16.88 18.69 38.06
N ALA A 4 -15.67 19.23 38.08
CA ALA A 4 -14.69 19.04 37.01
C ALA A 4 -13.95 17.73 37.26
N ASP A 5 -14.09 16.82 36.31
CA ASP A 5 -13.46 15.50 36.26
C ASP A 5 -11.97 15.66 35.93
N GLU A 6 -11.14 15.95 36.95
CA GLU A 6 -9.70 16.24 36.82
C GLU A 6 -8.82 14.99 36.57
N SER A 7 -9.35 13.88 36.05
CA SER A 7 -8.53 12.67 35.86
C SER A 7 -7.83 12.58 34.49
N GLY A 8 -8.25 13.37 33.48
CA GLY A 8 -7.70 13.27 32.11
C GLY A 8 -6.47 14.15 31.83
N ILE A 9 -6.44 15.38 32.36
CA ILE A 9 -5.45 16.41 31.99
C ILE A 9 -4.05 16.08 32.53
N GLY A 10 -3.97 15.46 33.72
CA GLY A 10 -2.70 15.07 34.33
C GLY A 10 -1.96 13.98 33.54
N MET A 11 -2.70 13.08 32.90
CA MET A 11 -2.12 11.97 32.13
C MET A 11 -1.51 12.45 30.81
N GLU A 12 -2.16 13.39 30.12
CA GLU A 12 -1.66 13.97 28.88
C GLU A 12 -0.39 14.79 29.11
N ARG A 13 -0.34 15.55 30.22
CA ARG A 13 0.86 16.29 30.62
C ARG A 13 2.03 15.36 30.96
N ALA A 14 1.78 14.30 31.72
CA ALA A 14 2.79 13.31 32.06
C ALA A 14 3.35 12.57 30.83
N LEU A 15 2.50 12.31 29.82
CA LEU A 15 2.93 11.71 28.55
C LEU A 15 3.80 12.66 27.73
N MET A 16 3.51 13.96 27.76
CA MET A 16 4.29 14.99 27.08
C MET A 16 5.66 15.17 27.74
N ASP A 17 5.70 15.25 29.07
CA ASP A 17 6.95 15.37 29.84
C ASP A 17 7.85 14.14 29.66
N ALA A 18 7.26 12.94 29.62
CA ALA A 18 8.00 11.70 29.39
C ALA A 18 8.58 11.62 27.96
N ARG A 19 7.87 12.20 26.97
CA ARG A 19 8.38 12.30 25.59
C ARG A 19 9.56 13.25 25.50
N ASP A 20 9.52 14.38 26.22
CA ASP A 20 10.61 15.35 26.32
C ASP A 20 11.83 14.77 27.06
N MET A 21 11.61 13.87 28.03
CA MET A 21 12.66 13.09 28.68
C MET A 21 13.21 11.93 27.81
N GLY A 22 12.70 11.76 26.58
CA GLY A 22 13.14 10.72 25.65
C GLY A 22 12.62 9.32 25.97
N LEU A 23 11.63 9.18 26.86
CA LEU A 23 11.05 7.89 27.23
C LEU A 23 10.01 7.46 26.19
N GLY A 24 10.14 6.23 25.71
CA GLY A 24 9.13 5.65 24.81
C GLY A 24 7.83 5.31 25.56
N VAL A 25 6.68 5.40 24.90
CA VAL A 25 5.36 4.98 25.46
C VAL A 25 5.42 3.57 26.08
N GLY A 26 6.25 2.67 25.52
CA GLY A 26 6.47 1.32 26.05
C GLY A 26 7.25 1.28 27.37
N GLU A 27 8.15 2.23 27.63
CA GLU A 27 8.91 2.34 28.89
C GLU A 27 8.04 2.88 30.03
N ILE A 28 7.18 3.86 29.71
CA ILE A 28 6.19 4.44 30.64
C ILE A 28 5.17 3.38 31.07
N GLN A 29 4.66 2.57 30.14
CA GLN A 29 3.72 1.49 30.48
C GLN A 29 4.39 0.35 31.24
N ASN A 30 5.69 0.13 31.05
CA ASN A 30 6.38 -0.92 31.77
C ASN A 30 6.47 -0.58 33.27
N SER A 31 6.79 0.67 33.66
CA SER A 31 6.99 1.04 35.07
C SER A 31 5.79 0.74 35.99
N SER A 32 4.55 0.81 35.47
CA SER A 32 3.32 0.51 36.21
C SER A 32 2.85 -0.94 36.11
N LEU A 33 3.38 -1.73 35.17
CA LEU A 33 2.98 -3.11 34.94
C LEU A 33 3.91 -4.12 35.61
N THR A 34 3.31 -5.11 36.25
CA THR A 34 4.06 -6.27 36.75
C THR A 34 4.64 -7.08 35.60
N LEU A 35 5.72 -7.84 35.86
CA LEU A 35 6.39 -8.68 34.85
C LEU A 35 5.42 -9.63 34.13
N LYS A 36 4.42 -10.16 34.85
CA LYS A 36 3.39 -11.05 34.29
C LYS A 36 2.48 -10.32 33.30
N GLU A 37 2.10 -9.08 33.60
CA GLU A 37 1.24 -8.25 32.74
C GLU A 37 1.99 -7.80 31.48
N ARG A 38 3.25 -7.37 31.62
CA ARG A 38 4.13 -7.05 30.48
C ARG A 38 4.22 -8.24 29.50
N LYS A 39 4.50 -9.44 30.02
CA LYS A 39 4.58 -10.67 29.22
C LYS A 39 3.26 -11.01 28.51
N LYS A 40 2.11 -10.74 29.13
CA LYS A 40 0.79 -10.97 28.52
C LYS A 40 0.52 -9.97 27.40
N ARG A 41 0.85 -8.69 27.59
CA ARG A 41 0.80 -7.63 26.57
C ARG A 41 1.70 -7.94 25.38
N ASP A 42 2.97 -8.30 25.63
CA ASP A 42 3.93 -8.61 24.57
C ASP A 42 3.45 -9.79 23.70
N ARG A 43 2.88 -10.82 24.33
CA ARG A 43 2.26 -11.95 23.62
C ARG A 43 1.04 -11.55 22.81
N ALA A 44 0.21 -10.63 23.31
CA ALA A 44 -0.94 -10.11 22.59
C ALA A 44 -0.51 -9.26 21.38
N MET A 45 0.46 -8.36 21.56
CA MET A 45 1.05 -7.55 20.48
C MET A 45 1.74 -8.42 19.42
N LEU A 46 2.46 -9.47 19.82
CA LEU A 46 3.04 -10.43 18.87
C LEU A 46 1.97 -11.18 18.07
N LYS A 47 0.84 -11.54 18.70
CA LYS A 47 -0.30 -12.17 18.01
C LYS A 47 -1.02 -11.19 17.06
N GLU A 48 -1.17 -9.94 17.47
CA GLU A 48 -1.78 -8.88 16.67
C GLU A 48 -0.92 -8.54 15.45
N LYS A 49 0.39 -8.33 15.63
CA LYS A 49 1.34 -8.16 14.50
C LYS A 49 1.27 -9.35 13.54
N ARG A 50 1.27 -10.59 14.05
CA ARG A 50 1.11 -11.79 13.20
C ARG A 50 -0.22 -11.81 12.42
N ARG A 51 -1.31 -11.25 12.97
CA ARG A 51 -2.59 -11.10 12.25
C ARG A 51 -2.56 -9.97 11.22
N GLU A 52 -1.89 -8.87 11.50
CA GLU A 52 -1.69 -7.78 10.53
C GLU A 52 -0.90 -8.25 9.31
N PHE A 53 0.18 -9.02 9.51
CA PHE A 53 0.92 -9.63 8.41
C PHE A 53 0.06 -10.62 7.61
N SER A 54 -0.77 -11.43 8.28
CA SER A 54 -1.69 -12.37 7.63
C SER A 54 -2.80 -11.70 6.81
N LYS A 55 -3.30 -10.52 7.21
CA LYS A 55 -4.30 -9.77 6.43
C LYS A 55 -3.74 -9.17 5.13
N TYR A 56 -2.43 -8.91 5.09
CA TYR A 56 -1.76 -8.44 3.88
C TYR A 56 -1.44 -9.61 2.94
N ASP A 57 -0.99 -10.74 3.48
CA ASP A 57 -0.66 -11.96 2.71
C ASP A 57 -1.88 -12.60 2.03
N GLU A 58 -3.07 -12.58 2.66
CA GLU A 58 -4.29 -13.11 2.02
C GLU A 58 -4.78 -12.27 0.83
N ARG A 59 -4.41 -10.99 0.76
CA ARG A 59 -4.80 -10.09 -0.35
C ARG A 59 -3.82 -10.16 -1.53
N ILE A 60 -2.65 -10.77 -1.34
CA ILE A 60 -1.68 -11.09 -2.40
C ILE A 60 -1.75 -12.59 -2.75
N PHE A 61 -2.94 -13.20 -2.63
CA PHE A 61 -3.21 -14.44 -3.35
C PHE A 61 -3.45 -14.10 -4.81
N ASN A 62 -2.55 -14.56 -5.69
CA ASN A 62 -2.70 -14.78 -7.13
C ASN A 62 -4.12 -14.46 -7.66
N LEU A 63 -4.42 -13.18 -7.90
CA LEU A 63 -5.60 -12.82 -8.68
C LEU A 63 -5.29 -13.29 -10.09
N SER A 64 -5.77 -14.49 -10.45
CA SER A 64 -5.84 -14.90 -11.84
C SER A 64 -6.59 -13.81 -12.58
N LEU A 65 -5.91 -13.14 -13.52
CA LEU A 65 -6.56 -12.19 -14.40
C LEU A 65 -7.74 -12.90 -15.07
N SER A 66 -8.92 -12.29 -15.02
CA SER A 66 -10.04 -12.81 -15.80
C SER A 66 -9.77 -12.59 -17.28
N ASP A 67 -10.41 -13.38 -18.14
CA ASP A 67 -10.36 -13.15 -19.59
C ASP A 67 -10.80 -11.73 -19.96
N SER A 68 -11.69 -11.13 -19.16
CA SER A 68 -12.12 -9.74 -19.33
C SER A 68 -11.01 -8.74 -19.00
N ASP A 69 -10.20 -9.00 -17.98
CA ASP A 69 -9.05 -8.15 -17.62
C ASP A 69 -7.99 -8.21 -18.71
N ILE A 70 -7.72 -9.41 -19.24
CA ILE A 70 -6.80 -9.62 -20.36
C ILE A 70 -7.32 -8.90 -21.61
N SER A 71 -8.61 -9.08 -21.94
CA SER A 71 -9.24 -8.42 -23.09
C SER A 71 -9.25 -6.90 -22.96
N ASN A 72 -9.51 -6.39 -21.75
CA ASN A 72 -9.46 -4.95 -21.46
C ASN A 72 -8.06 -4.39 -21.67
N LYS A 73 -7.03 -5.10 -21.18
CA LYS A 73 -5.63 -4.72 -21.39
C LYS A 73 -5.28 -4.71 -22.88
N MET A 74 -5.61 -5.77 -23.62
CA MET A 74 -5.33 -5.86 -25.06
C MET A 74 -6.01 -4.75 -25.85
N ARG A 75 -7.25 -4.41 -25.51
CA ARG A 75 -7.99 -3.30 -26.13
C ARG A 75 -7.31 -1.95 -25.92
N VAL A 76 -6.80 -1.69 -24.72
CA VAL A 76 -6.06 -0.45 -24.42
C VAL A 76 -4.76 -0.40 -25.23
N ILE A 77 -3.99 -1.49 -25.23
CA ILE A 77 -2.73 -1.61 -25.97
C ILE A 77 -2.95 -1.36 -27.48
N LEU A 78 -3.96 -2.00 -28.08
CA LEU A 78 -4.30 -1.80 -29.49
C LEU A 78 -4.65 -0.34 -29.79
N ARG A 79 -5.44 0.30 -28.92
CA ARG A 79 -5.81 1.72 -29.07
C ARG A 79 -4.57 2.62 -29.02
N GLU A 80 -3.65 2.36 -28.10
CA GLU A 80 -2.42 3.14 -27.97
C GLU A 80 -1.48 2.92 -29.15
N ALA A 81 -1.32 1.68 -29.63
CA ALA A 81 -0.53 1.38 -30.82
C ALA A 81 -1.06 2.10 -32.08
N ASN A 82 -2.37 2.10 -32.30
CA ASN A 82 -3.02 2.86 -33.39
C ASN A 82 -2.77 4.37 -33.28
N ASN A 83 -2.87 4.93 -32.06
CA ASN A 83 -2.61 6.34 -31.83
C ASN A 83 -1.14 6.69 -32.08
N THR A 84 -0.22 5.85 -31.61
CA THR A 84 1.23 6.01 -31.82
C THR A 84 1.56 5.99 -33.31
N TRP A 85 1.03 5.03 -34.07
CA TRP A 85 1.17 5.00 -35.52
C TRP A 85 0.66 6.29 -36.19
N THR A 86 -0.54 6.74 -35.83
CA THR A 86 -1.15 7.96 -36.38
C THR A 86 -0.31 9.21 -36.06
N ILE A 87 0.17 9.34 -34.82
CA ILE A 87 1.02 10.45 -34.41
C ILE A 87 2.36 10.38 -35.13
N GLY A 88 2.95 9.18 -35.27
CA GLY A 88 4.19 8.95 -35.99
C GLY A 88 4.11 9.47 -37.43
N LYS A 89 3.06 9.11 -38.16
CA LYS A 89 2.78 9.63 -39.50
C LYS A 89 2.66 11.16 -39.51
N LYS A 90 1.94 11.74 -38.54
CA LYS A 90 1.74 13.20 -38.44
C LYS A 90 3.03 13.98 -38.21
N VAL A 91 3.99 13.41 -37.49
CA VAL A 91 5.28 14.06 -37.21
C VAL A 91 6.38 13.68 -38.22
N GLY A 92 6.02 12.95 -39.28
CA GLY A 92 6.92 12.66 -40.40
C GLY A 92 7.79 11.41 -40.22
N PHE A 93 7.49 10.53 -39.27
CA PHE A 93 8.13 9.22 -39.24
C PHE A 93 7.67 8.39 -40.44
N SER A 94 8.62 7.74 -41.09
CA SER A 94 8.38 6.73 -42.12
C SER A 94 8.92 5.40 -41.59
N VAL A 95 8.06 4.40 -41.54
CA VAL A 95 8.38 3.04 -41.10
C VAL A 95 8.15 2.12 -42.28
N HIS A 96 9.01 1.12 -42.43
CA HIS A 96 8.86 0.08 -43.44
C HIS A 96 7.93 -1.03 -42.93
N GLY A 97 7.04 -1.52 -43.78
CA GLY A 97 5.98 -2.47 -43.42
C GLY A 97 4.59 -1.86 -43.65
N ASP A 98 3.58 -2.72 -43.73
CA ASP A 98 2.20 -2.24 -43.73
C ASP A 98 1.75 -1.82 -42.33
N GLU A 99 0.61 -1.13 -42.27
CA GLU A 99 0.09 -0.55 -41.02
C GLU A 99 -0.18 -1.61 -39.95
N GLU A 100 -0.63 -2.81 -40.33
CA GLU A 100 -0.98 -3.87 -39.38
C GLU A 100 0.29 -4.45 -38.74
N GLU A 101 1.32 -4.74 -39.54
CA GLU A 101 2.61 -5.22 -39.05
C GLU A 101 3.26 -4.23 -38.06
N VAL A 102 3.23 -2.93 -38.39
CA VAL A 102 3.82 -1.90 -37.52
C VAL A 102 3.03 -1.76 -36.22
N ILE A 103 1.70 -1.80 -36.28
CA ILE A 103 0.85 -1.75 -35.08
C ILE A 103 1.10 -2.98 -34.21
N GLU A 104 1.18 -4.18 -34.78
CA GLU A 104 1.50 -5.40 -34.04
C GLU A 104 2.85 -5.30 -33.32
N GLU A 105 3.88 -4.78 -33.98
CA GLU A 105 5.21 -4.61 -33.39
C GLU A 105 5.18 -3.62 -32.21
N ILE A 106 4.43 -2.51 -32.35
CA ILE A 106 4.21 -1.56 -31.25
C ILE A 106 3.48 -2.24 -30.08
N MET A 107 2.48 -3.08 -30.37
CA MET A 107 1.76 -3.81 -29.32
C MET A 107 2.67 -4.84 -28.62
N ARG A 108 3.52 -5.55 -29.36
CA ARG A 108 4.48 -6.53 -28.82
C ARG A 108 5.47 -5.88 -27.85
N ALA A 109 5.89 -4.65 -28.13
CA ALA A 109 6.78 -3.90 -27.24
C ALA A 109 6.15 -3.59 -25.85
N GLU A 110 4.82 -3.54 -25.76
CA GLU A 110 4.06 -3.24 -24.53
C GLU A 110 3.74 -4.51 -23.72
N ILE A 111 3.71 -5.68 -24.37
CA ILE A 111 3.46 -6.98 -23.73
C ILE A 111 4.81 -7.55 -23.26
N LYS A 112 5.20 -7.23 -22.01
CA LYS A 112 6.36 -7.82 -21.32
C LYS A 112 6.00 -9.06 -20.52
#